data_AF-Q7MT52-F1
#
_entry.id   AF-Q7MT52-F1
#
_cell.length_a   1.000
_cell.length_b   1.000
_cell.length_c   1.000
_cell.angle_alpha   90.00
_cell.angle_beta   90.00
_cell.angle_gamma   90.00
#
_symmetry.space_group_name_H-M   'P 1'
#
loop_
_entity.id
_entity.type
_entity.pdbx_description
1 polymer ?
#
loop_
_entity_poly.entity_id
_entity_poly.type
_entity_poly.pdbx_seq_one_letter_code
_entity_poly.pdbx_strand_id
1 'polypeptide(L)'
;MKKLLYILLLPLLILSCVKEQNMSVPGDEAVVRFSLDQSDFSSLRSRSYEDLIQTLELWVFDEQGLFVEKAKEVQYNPFANSFTAKVSKSMSPRIIHFIVNYTLANEANWVGHDEKEMVPSLSVGTQPTYLHMWARKRYEKIEGNDNLQTITVRRNMAKFSLAMNTAKLTEVEYSLYNTFDKGTLAPFDPSETNPDLAFKKDFVTEPAGADFDNQKGFKPVGPENFFYGFERKNSVIAAGEQISCLIIKGKYQGSNAFSYYKIDFVHQDDKTKRYDIIRNHFYKVTINDVFKAGFPTIEAALSGAAANNIALSEELQMYPSFSDGKGKIEVDHTYLAFTDGQTTGTIKAAYYPNVGNVTQQNNLITVTYSGDAVTGATNNNGTISLSLAATPGSGSCTSDIIVGAQDNPDLKRLVRVVVRKPYVYNPFAVRTQKGAGDAFTEYTATSNAVSCQVHKTQDKALNIVMNIPADFNPALLPTTFRIKTNNFYPSGGQGLIFGNEAEKPFYDYILTAIPTDRKVELMFKSNKSASAETITVSSRSKYFHTQTITVANP
;
A
#
# COMPACT_ATOMS: atom_id res chain seq x y z
N MET A 1 9.14 3.43 -78.44
CA MET A 1 10.60 3.19 -78.43
C MET A 1 11.05 3.26 -76.97
N LYS A 2 11.37 2.13 -76.30
CA LYS A 2 12.75 1.71 -75.93
C LYS A 2 13.63 2.93 -75.56
N LYS A 3 14.24 3.11 -74.38
CA LYS A 3 14.90 2.15 -73.46
C LYS A 3 15.53 2.91 -72.26
N LEU A 4 15.66 2.24 -71.09
CA LEU A 4 16.65 2.42 -69.98
C LEU A 4 16.61 3.75 -69.17
N LEU A 5 16.65 3.78 -67.82
CA LEU A 5 17.65 3.18 -66.91
C LEU A 5 17.10 2.97 -65.46
N TYR A 6 17.65 1.95 -64.80
CA TYR A 6 17.43 1.40 -63.46
C TYR A 6 17.68 2.35 -62.27
N ILE A 7 16.88 2.25 -61.19
CA ILE A 7 17.37 2.13 -59.80
C ILE A 7 16.51 1.10 -59.03
N LEU A 8 17.21 0.19 -58.38
CA LEU A 8 16.82 -1.02 -57.68
C LEU A 8 16.45 -0.69 -56.21
N LEU A 9 15.30 -1.17 -55.70
CA LEU A 9 15.14 -1.45 -54.27
C LEU A 9 14.11 -2.58 -54.08
N LEU A 10 14.61 -3.64 -53.46
CA LEU A 10 14.10 -5.00 -53.33
C LEU A 10 12.95 -5.08 -52.30
N PRO A 11 11.86 -5.81 -52.54
CA PRO A 11 11.04 -6.36 -51.47
C PRO A 11 11.47 -7.81 -51.20
N LEU A 12 11.97 -8.10 -49.99
CA LEU A 12 12.31 -9.46 -49.55
C LEU A 12 11.49 -9.80 -48.29
N LEU A 13 10.28 -10.27 -48.54
CA LEU A 13 9.33 -10.97 -47.67
C LEU A 13 8.64 -11.91 -48.68
N ILE A 14 8.55 -13.24 -48.58
CA ILE A 14 8.37 -14.13 -47.44
C ILE A 14 8.89 -15.51 -47.91
N LEU A 15 10.01 -16.00 -47.38
CA LEU A 15 10.23 -17.45 -47.24
C LEU A 15 9.87 -17.76 -45.79
N SER A 16 8.67 -18.28 -45.57
CA SER A 16 8.34 -18.97 -44.33
C SER A 16 9.17 -20.26 -44.31
N CYS A 17 10.37 -20.19 -43.75
CA CYS A 17 10.96 -21.37 -43.13
C CYS A 17 10.04 -21.74 -41.98
N VAL A 18 9.13 -22.68 -42.23
CA VAL A 18 8.65 -23.58 -41.19
C VAL A 18 9.92 -24.29 -40.71
N LYS A 19 10.51 -23.79 -39.63
CA LYS A 19 11.51 -24.53 -38.89
C LYS A 19 10.75 -25.72 -38.33
N GLU A 20 10.86 -26.88 -38.97
CA GLU A 20 10.42 -28.14 -38.41
C GLU A 20 10.90 -28.17 -36.96
N GLN A 21 9.95 -28.11 -36.02
CA GLN A 21 10.20 -28.48 -34.65
C GLN A 21 10.67 -29.93 -34.71
N ASN A 22 11.96 -30.14 -34.48
CA ASN A 22 12.46 -31.44 -34.10
C ASN A 22 11.70 -31.84 -32.84
N MET A 23 10.65 -32.63 -33.01
CA MET A 23 10.09 -33.41 -31.91
C MET A 23 11.25 -34.23 -31.35
N SER A 24 11.59 -34.05 -30.07
CA SER A 24 12.55 -34.94 -29.43
C SER A 24 11.93 -36.33 -29.42
N VAL A 25 12.50 -37.24 -30.21
CA VAL A 25 12.33 -38.68 -30.05
C VAL A 25 12.56 -39.01 -28.57
N PRO A 26 11.74 -39.87 -27.92
CA PRO A 26 12.02 -40.29 -26.55
C PRO A 26 13.43 -40.89 -26.52
N GLY A 27 14.36 -40.22 -25.86
CA GLY A 27 15.68 -40.77 -25.63
C GLY A 27 15.56 -42.01 -24.74
N ASP A 28 16.61 -42.83 -24.71
CA ASP A 28 16.71 -43.90 -23.72
C ASP A 28 16.37 -43.38 -22.31
N GLU A 29 15.52 -44.10 -21.58
CA GLU A 29 15.17 -43.72 -20.21
C GLU A 29 16.38 -43.89 -19.26
N ALA A 30 16.56 -42.92 -18.36
CA ALA A 30 17.51 -42.95 -17.26
C ALA A 30 16.76 -43.06 -15.93
N VAL A 31 17.19 -43.99 -15.08
CA VAL A 31 16.77 -44.02 -13.67
C VAL A 31 17.62 -43.02 -12.89
N VAL A 32 16.99 -42.10 -12.18
CA VAL A 32 17.65 -41.17 -11.26
C VAL A 32 17.29 -41.50 -9.82
N ARG A 33 18.21 -41.24 -8.88
CA ARG A 33 18.04 -41.44 -7.44
C ARG A 33 18.26 -40.13 -6.70
N PHE A 34 17.47 -39.84 -5.68
CA PHE A 34 17.63 -38.63 -4.88
C PHE A 34 16.98 -38.80 -3.52
N SER A 35 17.22 -37.87 -2.59
CA SER A 35 16.44 -37.77 -1.36
C SER A 35 15.84 -36.37 -1.24
N LEU A 36 14.77 -36.24 -0.46
CA LEU A 36 14.19 -34.94 -0.15
C LEU A 36 14.59 -34.50 1.24
N ASP A 37 14.89 -33.21 1.36
CA ASP A 37 15.03 -32.51 2.63
C ASP A 37 13.92 -31.45 2.71
N GLN A 38 13.12 -31.50 3.77
CA GLN A 38 11.99 -30.60 3.99
C GLN A 38 12.28 -29.59 5.11
N SER A 39 13.56 -29.34 5.39
CA SER A 39 14.01 -28.45 6.46
C SER A 39 13.29 -27.09 6.49
N ASP A 40 13.07 -26.62 7.73
CA ASP A 40 12.25 -25.50 8.24
C ASP A 40 10.74 -25.72 8.14
N PHE A 41 10.06 -26.20 9.21
CA PHE A 41 9.93 -25.60 10.55
C PHE A 41 10.26 -26.57 11.70
N SER A 42 10.90 -26.14 12.81
CA SER A 42 10.74 -26.86 14.11
C SER A 42 10.96 -26.03 15.38
N SER A 43 10.11 -26.26 16.40
CA SER A 43 10.48 -27.02 17.61
C SER A 43 9.23 -27.35 18.44
N LEU A 44 8.44 -28.33 17.99
CA LEU A 44 7.54 -29.26 18.73
C LEU A 44 6.42 -29.76 17.79
N ARG A 45 6.02 -31.01 18.02
CA ARG A 45 5.44 -31.99 17.08
C ARG A 45 4.19 -31.53 16.30
N SER A 46 4.33 -31.39 14.97
CA SER A 46 3.24 -31.65 14.00
C SER A 46 3.79 -32.21 12.68
N ARG A 47 4.57 -33.29 12.76
CA ARG A 47 5.22 -33.89 11.58
C ARG A 47 4.23 -34.49 10.56
N SER A 48 2.97 -34.70 10.91
CA SER A 48 2.02 -35.42 10.04
C SER A 48 1.35 -34.58 8.97
N TYR A 49 1.32 -33.25 9.11
CA TYR A 49 0.75 -32.33 8.10
C TYR A 49 1.85 -31.59 7.34
N GLU A 50 2.78 -30.98 8.08
CA GLU A 50 3.78 -30.09 7.51
C GLU A 50 4.77 -30.83 6.61
N ASP A 51 5.15 -32.06 6.94
CA ASP A 51 6.15 -32.88 6.23
C ASP A 51 5.51 -33.94 5.32
N LEU A 52 4.17 -34.03 5.26
CA LEU A 52 3.51 -35.11 4.53
C LEU A 52 3.74 -35.00 3.02
N ILE A 53 4.25 -36.07 2.43
CA ILE A 53 4.37 -36.25 0.97
C ILE A 53 3.31 -37.25 0.55
N GLN A 54 2.23 -36.77 -0.07
CA GLN A 54 1.21 -37.57 -0.73
C GLN A 54 1.57 -37.86 -2.18
N THR A 55 2.07 -36.85 -2.89
CA THR A 55 2.52 -36.98 -4.28
C THR A 55 3.85 -36.26 -4.49
N LEU A 56 4.63 -36.75 -5.44
CA LEU A 56 5.86 -36.12 -5.91
C LEU A 56 5.91 -36.22 -7.43
N GLU A 57 5.98 -35.08 -8.11
CA GLU A 57 6.22 -35.00 -9.55
C GLU A 57 7.55 -34.31 -9.83
N LEU A 58 8.24 -34.75 -10.88
CA LEU A 58 9.42 -34.08 -11.42
C LEU A 58 9.03 -33.56 -12.80
N TRP A 59 9.10 -32.25 -12.98
CA TRP A 59 8.86 -31.59 -14.26
C TRP A 59 10.21 -31.24 -14.87
N VAL A 60 10.51 -31.84 -16.03
CA VAL A 60 11.81 -31.78 -16.68
C VAL A 60 11.74 -30.78 -17.83
N PHE A 61 12.67 -29.84 -17.82
CA PHE A 61 12.85 -28.81 -18.83
C PHE A 61 14.24 -28.95 -19.48
N ASP A 62 14.35 -28.53 -20.73
CA ASP A 62 15.62 -28.51 -21.46
C ASP A 62 16.56 -27.38 -20.99
N GLU A 63 17.71 -27.24 -21.65
CA GLU A 63 18.71 -26.22 -21.33
C GLU A 63 18.20 -24.79 -21.55
N GLN A 64 17.22 -24.59 -22.44
CA GLN A 64 16.53 -23.32 -22.69
C GLN A 64 15.39 -23.06 -21.70
N GLY A 65 15.03 -24.03 -20.86
CA GLY A 65 13.93 -23.93 -19.92
C GLY A 65 12.57 -24.26 -20.53
N LEU A 66 12.52 -24.98 -21.66
CA LEU A 66 11.28 -25.45 -22.26
C LEU A 66 10.87 -26.81 -21.69
N PHE A 67 9.60 -26.97 -21.34
CA PHE A 67 9.10 -28.20 -20.73
C PHE A 67 9.18 -29.36 -21.73
N VAL A 68 9.79 -30.46 -21.28
CA VAL A 68 10.03 -31.66 -22.10
C VAL A 68 9.08 -32.78 -21.69
N GLU A 69 9.02 -33.08 -20.39
CA GLU A 69 8.28 -34.22 -19.86
C GLU A 69 8.03 -34.09 -18.36
N LYS A 70 7.05 -34.84 -17.87
CA LYS A 70 6.97 -35.26 -16.48
C LYS A 70 7.68 -36.60 -16.31
N ALA A 71 8.49 -36.72 -15.26
CA ALA A 71 9.16 -37.98 -14.94
C ALA A 71 8.15 -39.11 -14.68
N LYS A 72 8.51 -40.33 -15.11
CA LYS A 72 7.71 -41.54 -14.92
C LYS A 72 8.19 -42.31 -13.68
N GLU A 73 7.34 -43.20 -13.17
CA GLU A 73 7.71 -44.17 -12.12
C GLU A 73 8.40 -43.53 -10.90
N VAL A 74 7.87 -42.39 -10.41
CA VAL A 74 8.37 -41.77 -9.18
C VAL A 74 7.99 -42.67 -7.99
N GLN A 75 8.98 -43.27 -7.34
CA GLN A 75 8.80 -44.26 -6.28
C GLN A 75 9.61 -43.90 -5.05
N TYR A 76 9.01 -44.05 -3.87
CA TYR A 76 9.68 -43.87 -2.58
C TYR A 76 10.21 -45.20 -2.05
N ASN A 77 11.50 -45.23 -1.68
CA ASN A 77 12.13 -46.33 -0.97
C ASN A 77 12.28 -45.97 0.52
N PRO A 78 11.45 -46.54 1.41
CA PRO A 78 11.48 -46.22 2.84
C PRO A 78 12.75 -46.70 3.55
N PHE A 79 13.42 -47.74 3.05
CA PHE A 79 14.62 -48.29 3.69
C PHE A 79 15.85 -47.39 3.53
N ALA A 80 15.93 -46.68 2.41
CA ALA A 80 17.02 -45.76 2.08
C ALA A 80 16.64 -44.28 2.27
N ASN A 81 15.39 -44.00 2.65
CA ASN A 81 14.81 -42.66 2.68
C ASN A 81 15.10 -41.86 1.39
N SER A 82 14.86 -42.51 0.25
CA SER A 82 15.23 -42.00 -1.07
C SER A 82 14.12 -42.24 -2.08
N PHE A 83 14.11 -41.46 -3.15
CA PHE A 83 13.22 -41.62 -4.29
C PHE A 83 14.00 -42.08 -5.52
N THR A 84 13.29 -42.78 -6.40
CA THR A 84 13.72 -43.05 -7.77
C THR A 84 12.71 -42.50 -8.75
N ALA A 85 13.16 -42.06 -9.92
CA ALA A 85 12.29 -41.66 -11.02
C ALA A 85 12.93 -42.03 -12.36
N LYS A 86 12.12 -42.13 -13.41
CA LYS A 86 12.57 -42.29 -14.80
C LYS A 86 12.41 -40.99 -15.56
N VAL A 87 13.49 -40.52 -16.15
CA VAL A 87 13.56 -39.32 -16.99
C VAL A 87 14.31 -39.64 -18.28
N SER A 88 14.11 -38.87 -19.33
CA SER A 88 14.85 -38.98 -20.59
C SER A 88 16.33 -38.64 -20.39
N LYS A 89 17.24 -39.50 -20.88
CA LYS A 89 18.68 -39.19 -20.91
C LYS A 89 18.95 -37.91 -21.67
N SER A 90 19.97 -37.17 -21.23
CA SER A 90 20.44 -35.99 -21.95
C SER A 90 21.92 -35.74 -21.70
N MET A 91 22.67 -35.48 -22.76
CA MET A 91 24.05 -34.99 -22.67
C MET A 91 24.12 -33.46 -22.58
N SER A 92 22.97 -32.79 -22.67
CA SER A 92 22.81 -31.36 -22.46
C SER A 92 22.22 -31.09 -21.08
N PRO A 93 22.37 -29.85 -20.56
CA PRO A 93 21.76 -29.49 -19.30
C PRO A 93 20.24 -29.73 -19.26
N ARG A 94 19.77 -30.10 -18.07
CA ARG A 94 18.36 -30.28 -17.74
C ARG A 94 18.02 -29.52 -16.48
N ILE A 95 16.87 -28.86 -16.49
CA ILE A 95 16.31 -28.20 -15.32
C ILE A 95 15.16 -29.09 -14.82
N ILE A 96 15.14 -29.40 -13.53
CA ILE A 96 14.11 -30.23 -12.92
C ILE A 96 13.45 -29.44 -11.79
N HIS A 97 12.14 -29.28 -11.90
CA HIS A 97 11.28 -28.81 -10.82
C HIS A 97 10.73 -30.00 -10.05
N PHE A 98 11.01 -30.04 -8.75
CA PHE A 98 10.51 -31.05 -7.82
C PHE A 98 9.26 -30.50 -7.15
N ILE A 99 8.10 -31.09 -7.46
CA ILE A 99 6.78 -30.63 -7.03
C ILE A 99 6.19 -31.63 -6.05
N VAL A 100 5.99 -31.21 -4.81
CA VAL A 100 5.39 -32.03 -3.76
C VAL A 100 3.91 -31.65 -3.60
N ASN A 101 3.05 -32.66 -3.53
CA ASN A 101 1.61 -32.56 -3.29
C ASN A 101 0.83 -31.74 -4.33
N TYR A 102 1.29 -31.74 -5.58
CA TYR A 102 0.54 -31.18 -6.71
C TYR A 102 0.76 -32.06 -7.94
N THR A 103 -0.28 -32.16 -8.77
CA THR A 103 -0.27 -32.98 -9.98
C THR A 103 -0.59 -32.11 -11.17
N LEU A 104 0.30 -32.13 -12.17
CA LEU A 104 0.11 -31.41 -13.41
C LEU A 104 -1.01 -32.06 -14.24
N ALA A 105 -2.06 -31.29 -14.51
CA ALA A 105 -3.10 -31.65 -15.45
C ALA A 105 -2.68 -31.30 -16.89
N ASN A 106 -3.11 -32.12 -17.86
CA ASN A 106 -2.92 -31.88 -19.29
C ASN A 106 -1.46 -31.61 -19.69
N GLU A 107 -0.52 -32.42 -19.18
CA GLU A 107 0.93 -32.32 -19.42
C GLU A 107 1.30 -32.06 -20.89
N ALA A 108 0.63 -32.74 -21.84
CA ALA A 108 0.90 -32.59 -23.27
C ALA A 108 0.75 -31.14 -23.78
N ASN A 109 -0.11 -30.34 -23.16
CA ASN A 109 -0.32 -28.95 -23.54
C ASN A 109 0.83 -28.04 -23.10
N TRP A 110 1.67 -28.49 -22.17
CA TRP A 110 2.80 -27.72 -21.68
C TRP A 110 4.09 -27.99 -22.43
N VAL A 111 4.16 -29.05 -23.24
CA VAL A 111 5.39 -29.42 -23.96
C VAL A 111 5.84 -28.26 -24.85
N GLY A 112 7.08 -27.82 -24.65
CA GLY A 112 7.69 -26.69 -25.34
C GLY A 112 7.41 -25.31 -24.72
N HIS A 113 6.62 -25.21 -23.65
CA HIS A 113 6.42 -23.95 -22.92
C HIS A 113 7.57 -23.66 -21.95
N ASP A 114 7.90 -22.38 -21.78
CA ASP A 114 8.97 -21.93 -20.90
C ASP A 114 8.60 -22.10 -19.41
N GLU A 115 9.54 -22.52 -18.56
CA GLU A 115 9.35 -22.66 -17.11
C GLU A 115 8.79 -21.37 -16.46
N LYS A 116 9.18 -20.20 -16.96
CA LYS A 116 8.74 -18.87 -16.49
C LYS A 116 7.32 -18.53 -16.93
N GLU A 117 6.76 -19.25 -17.89
CA GLU A 117 5.35 -19.16 -18.25
C GLU A 117 4.54 -20.18 -17.43
N MET A 118 4.98 -21.43 -17.47
CA MET A 118 4.25 -22.56 -16.91
C MET A 118 4.17 -22.49 -15.38
N VAL A 119 5.32 -22.47 -14.69
CA VAL A 119 5.37 -22.64 -13.24
C VAL A 119 4.66 -21.51 -12.46
N PRO A 120 4.87 -20.21 -12.77
CA PRO A 120 4.19 -19.14 -12.04
C PRO A 120 2.70 -19.00 -12.37
N SER A 121 2.22 -19.59 -13.47
CA SER A 121 0.78 -19.60 -13.81
C SER A 121 -0.05 -20.50 -12.87
N LEU A 122 0.61 -21.43 -12.18
CA LEU A 122 -0.05 -22.42 -11.34
C LEU A 122 -0.21 -21.90 -9.92
N SER A 123 -1.47 -21.63 -9.55
CA SER A 123 -1.86 -21.22 -8.21
C SER A 123 -2.64 -22.33 -7.50
N VAL A 124 -2.46 -22.44 -6.19
CA VAL A 124 -3.06 -23.46 -5.34
C VAL A 124 -3.70 -22.84 -4.11
N GLY A 125 -4.87 -23.34 -3.73
CA GLY A 125 -5.56 -22.97 -2.51
C GLY A 125 -5.00 -23.69 -1.28
N THR A 126 -5.52 -23.34 -0.10
CA THR A 126 -5.18 -24.03 1.16
C THR A 126 -5.71 -25.47 1.14
N GLN A 127 -4.90 -26.43 1.60
CA GLN A 127 -5.29 -27.84 1.71
C GLN A 127 -5.38 -28.27 3.19
N PRO A 128 -6.40 -29.07 3.57
CA PRO A 128 -6.65 -29.42 4.96
C PRO A 128 -5.68 -30.47 5.52
N THR A 129 -5.00 -31.26 4.66
CA THR A 129 -4.22 -32.43 5.07
C THR A 129 -2.75 -32.41 4.70
N TYR A 130 -2.30 -31.47 3.86
CA TYR A 130 -0.91 -31.35 3.44
C TYR A 130 -0.55 -29.92 2.99
N LEU A 131 0.74 -29.66 2.80
CA LEU A 131 1.26 -28.44 2.17
C LEU A 131 1.89 -28.74 0.83
N HIS A 132 1.83 -27.78 -0.11
CA HIS A 132 2.59 -27.89 -1.35
C HIS A 132 4.05 -27.48 -1.08
N MET A 133 4.99 -28.17 -1.74
CA MET A 133 6.40 -27.83 -1.63
C MET A 133 7.07 -27.85 -3.00
N TRP A 134 8.13 -27.08 -3.13
CA TRP A 134 8.80 -26.89 -4.41
C TRP A 134 10.32 -26.78 -4.26
N ALA A 135 11.05 -27.30 -5.25
CA ALA A 135 12.45 -26.99 -5.51
C ALA A 135 12.73 -26.95 -7.02
N ARG A 136 13.79 -26.24 -7.42
CA ARG A 136 14.36 -26.24 -8.77
C ARG A 136 15.84 -26.56 -8.72
N LYS A 137 16.31 -27.42 -9.61
CA LYS A 137 17.73 -27.75 -9.78
C LYS A 137 18.09 -27.84 -11.26
N ARG A 138 19.27 -27.34 -11.62
CA ARG A 138 19.90 -27.55 -12.93
C ARG A 138 20.95 -28.65 -12.79
N TYR A 139 20.97 -29.57 -13.74
CA TYR A 139 21.97 -30.63 -13.89
C TYR A 139 22.61 -30.50 -15.26
N GLU A 140 23.94 -30.67 -15.34
CA GLU A 140 24.68 -30.50 -16.61
C GLU A 140 24.39 -31.59 -17.64
N LYS A 141 23.99 -32.78 -17.18
CA LYS A 141 23.61 -33.94 -18.00
C LYS A 141 22.89 -34.98 -17.14
N ILE A 142 22.21 -35.92 -17.79
CA ILE A 142 21.57 -37.11 -17.21
C ILE A 142 21.96 -38.33 -18.05
N GLU A 143 22.79 -39.22 -17.50
CA GLU A 143 23.43 -40.35 -18.19
C GLU A 143 22.82 -41.71 -17.78
N GLY A 144 22.19 -41.78 -16.59
CA GLY A 144 21.51 -42.96 -16.06
C GLY A 144 22.15 -43.53 -14.79
N ASN A 145 21.31 -43.94 -13.84
CA ASN A 145 21.65 -44.26 -12.44
C ASN A 145 22.27 -43.09 -11.66
N ASP A 146 22.06 -41.86 -12.13
CA ASP A 146 22.58 -40.65 -11.49
C ASP A 146 21.98 -40.48 -10.09
N ASN A 147 22.83 -40.08 -9.15
CA ASN A 147 22.38 -39.62 -7.84
C ASN A 147 22.28 -38.08 -7.88
N LEU A 148 21.06 -37.57 -7.93
CA LEU A 148 20.77 -36.12 -7.92
C LEU A 148 20.96 -35.47 -6.54
N GLN A 149 21.48 -36.24 -5.57
CA GLN A 149 21.75 -35.82 -4.20
C GLN A 149 20.46 -35.48 -3.43
N THR A 150 20.62 -34.75 -2.32
CA THR A 150 19.50 -34.30 -1.49
C THR A 150 18.93 -33.00 -2.04
N ILE A 151 17.62 -32.99 -2.23
CA ILE A 151 16.86 -31.86 -2.77
C ILE A 151 16.09 -31.20 -1.64
N THR A 152 16.49 -29.99 -1.27
CA THR A 152 15.76 -29.18 -0.28
C THR A 152 14.52 -28.56 -0.91
N VAL A 153 13.34 -29.07 -0.54
CA VAL A 153 12.03 -28.55 -0.97
C VAL A 153 11.49 -27.56 0.05
N ARG A 154 10.78 -26.53 -0.43
CA ARG A 154 10.27 -25.43 0.40
C ARG A 154 8.76 -25.37 0.33
N ARG A 155 8.11 -25.22 1.49
CA ARG A 155 6.65 -25.02 1.58
C ARG A 155 6.26 -23.72 0.87
N ASN A 156 5.09 -23.72 0.25
CA ASN A 156 4.53 -22.54 -0.40
C ASN A 156 3.74 -21.62 0.54
N MET A 157 3.57 -21.99 1.81
CA MET A 157 2.89 -21.20 2.83
C MET A 157 3.82 -20.83 3.98
N ALA A 158 3.50 -19.73 4.65
CA ALA A 158 4.07 -19.34 5.95
C ALA A 158 3.23 -19.92 7.09
N LYS A 159 3.82 -20.08 8.28
CA LYS A 159 3.12 -20.49 9.51
C LYS A 159 3.14 -19.35 10.52
N PHE A 160 2.04 -19.20 11.24
CA PHE A 160 1.82 -18.15 12.22
C PHE A 160 1.40 -18.75 13.55
N SER A 161 2.00 -18.27 14.63
CA SER A 161 1.59 -18.62 16.00
C SER A 161 1.55 -17.38 16.88
N LEU A 162 0.76 -17.47 17.94
CA LEU A 162 0.65 -16.46 18.98
C LEU A 162 1.05 -17.05 20.33
N ALA A 163 1.81 -16.28 21.10
CA ALA A 163 2.13 -16.53 22.49
C ALA A 163 1.76 -15.30 23.34
N MET A 164 1.33 -15.55 24.59
CA MET A 164 0.92 -14.52 25.54
C MET A 164 1.77 -14.61 26.81
N ASN A 165 2.39 -13.50 27.21
CA ASN A 165 3.18 -13.39 28.44
C ASN A 165 2.55 -12.45 29.49
N THR A 166 1.30 -12.03 29.28
CA THR A 166 0.55 -11.16 30.20
C THR A 166 -0.79 -11.78 30.57
N ALA A 167 -1.18 -11.63 31.84
CA ALA A 167 -2.48 -12.06 32.35
C ALA A 167 -3.58 -10.99 32.19
N LYS A 168 -3.26 -9.82 31.63
CA LYS A 168 -4.23 -8.72 31.44
C LYS A 168 -5.28 -9.00 30.36
N LEU A 169 -5.03 -9.98 29.48
CA LEU A 169 -6.01 -10.55 28.57
C LEU A 169 -6.32 -11.98 28.96
N THR A 170 -7.60 -12.31 29.10
CA THR A 170 -8.10 -13.67 29.34
C THR A 170 -8.98 -14.13 28.18
N GLU A 171 -9.27 -15.44 28.11
CA GLU A 171 -10.04 -16.05 27.00
C GLU A 171 -9.46 -15.66 25.63
N VAL A 172 -8.14 -15.75 25.50
CA VAL A 172 -7.43 -15.24 24.32
C VAL A 172 -7.50 -16.23 23.18
N GLU A 173 -8.03 -15.74 22.07
CA GLU A 173 -8.05 -16.42 20.79
C GLU A 173 -7.47 -15.49 19.71
N TYR A 174 -7.06 -16.06 18.58
CA TYR A 174 -6.55 -15.27 17.46
C TYR A 174 -6.90 -15.87 16.11
N SER A 175 -6.88 -15.05 15.07
CA SER A 175 -7.02 -15.46 13.68
C SER A 175 -6.12 -14.65 12.75
N LEU A 176 -5.79 -15.21 11.60
CA LEU A 176 -5.02 -14.58 10.53
C LEU A 176 -6.00 -13.96 9.52
N TYR A 177 -5.85 -12.66 9.26
CA TYR A 177 -6.69 -11.88 8.34
C TYR A 177 -5.88 -11.34 7.16
N ASN A 178 -6.59 -11.05 6.08
CA ASN A 178 -6.11 -10.52 4.81
C ASN A 178 -4.90 -11.27 4.24
N THR A 179 -4.84 -12.58 4.46
CA THR A 179 -4.02 -13.49 3.64
C THR A 179 -4.80 -13.80 2.36
N PHE A 180 -4.12 -14.13 1.28
CA PHE A 180 -4.80 -14.61 0.09
C PHE A 180 -5.40 -16.01 0.27
N ASP A 181 -6.40 -16.33 -0.54
CA ASP A 181 -7.08 -17.62 -0.65
C ASP A 181 -6.26 -18.67 -1.41
N LYS A 182 -5.35 -18.21 -2.28
CA LYS A 182 -4.40 -19.01 -3.06
C LYS A 182 -2.99 -18.40 -3.10
N GLY A 183 -2.01 -19.23 -3.40
CA GLY A 183 -0.59 -18.88 -3.58
C GLY A 183 0.01 -19.57 -4.81
N THR A 184 1.14 -19.08 -5.31
CA THR A 184 1.88 -19.78 -6.37
C THR A 184 2.64 -20.99 -5.81
N LEU A 185 2.88 -22.01 -6.65
CA LEU A 185 3.68 -23.17 -6.27
C LEU A 185 5.15 -22.80 -5.96
N ALA A 186 5.74 -21.91 -6.77
CA ALA A 186 7.13 -21.49 -6.67
C ALA A 186 7.25 -19.96 -6.54
N PRO A 187 8.31 -19.45 -5.88
CA PRO A 187 8.68 -18.04 -5.98
C PRO A 187 9.18 -17.74 -7.40
N PHE A 188 8.80 -16.60 -7.93
CA PHE A 188 9.16 -16.17 -9.28
C PHE A 188 9.30 -14.65 -9.35
N ASP A 189 10.46 -14.18 -9.79
CA ASP A 189 10.76 -12.78 -10.09
C ASP A 189 10.74 -12.53 -11.60
N PRO A 190 9.68 -11.89 -12.13
CA PRO A 190 9.58 -11.60 -13.56
C PRO A 190 10.57 -10.54 -14.05
N SER A 191 11.21 -9.80 -13.14
CA SER A 191 12.17 -8.74 -13.50
C SER A 191 13.60 -9.27 -13.68
N GLU A 192 13.88 -10.49 -13.26
CA GLU A 192 15.19 -11.11 -13.35
C GLU A 192 15.46 -11.60 -14.79
N THR A 193 16.58 -11.16 -15.36
CA THR A 193 16.94 -11.45 -16.75
C THR A 193 17.76 -12.73 -16.88
N ASN A 194 18.43 -13.17 -15.81
CA ASN A 194 19.07 -14.48 -15.75
C ASN A 194 18.05 -15.56 -15.37
N PRO A 195 17.70 -16.49 -16.27
CA PRO A 195 16.70 -17.53 -16.01
C PRO A 195 17.00 -18.38 -14.76
N ASP A 196 18.28 -18.59 -14.43
CA ASP A 196 18.68 -19.37 -13.26
C ASP A 196 18.45 -18.66 -11.93
N LEU A 197 18.26 -17.33 -11.96
CA LEU A 197 17.97 -16.51 -10.80
C LEU A 197 16.50 -16.12 -10.71
N ALA A 198 15.69 -16.36 -11.75
CA ALA A 198 14.28 -15.96 -11.77
C ALA A 198 13.44 -16.67 -10.68
N PHE A 199 13.83 -17.90 -10.29
CA PHE A 199 13.19 -18.66 -9.21
C PHE A 199 14.00 -18.56 -7.91
N LYS A 200 14.20 -17.34 -7.43
CA LYS A 200 15.04 -17.09 -6.24
C LYS A 200 14.34 -17.37 -4.92
N LYS A 201 15.14 -17.81 -3.96
CA LYS A 201 14.74 -17.98 -2.56
C LYS A 201 14.25 -16.64 -1.97
N ASP A 202 13.26 -16.72 -1.09
CA ASP A 202 12.70 -15.62 -0.28
C ASP A 202 12.11 -14.44 -1.09
N PHE A 203 11.85 -14.64 -2.38
CA PHE A 203 11.09 -13.67 -3.17
C PHE A 203 9.59 -13.87 -3.01
N VAL A 204 8.89 -12.76 -2.77
CA VAL A 204 7.45 -12.73 -2.51
C VAL A 204 6.69 -12.68 -3.82
N THR A 205 5.91 -13.73 -4.10
CA THR A 205 5.09 -13.83 -5.32
C THR A 205 3.62 -13.93 -4.96
N GLU A 206 2.86 -12.91 -5.34
CA GLU A 206 1.41 -12.85 -5.17
C GLU A 206 0.72 -13.37 -6.45
N PRO A 207 -0.19 -14.34 -6.37
CA PRO A 207 -0.87 -14.85 -7.56
C PRO A 207 -1.90 -13.86 -8.11
N ALA A 208 -2.05 -13.85 -9.43
CA ALA A 208 -3.04 -13.02 -10.10
C ALA A 208 -4.49 -13.43 -9.73
N GLY A 209 -5.34 -12.43 -9.53
CA GLY A 209 -6.76 -12.62 -9.23
C GLY A 209 -7.02 -13.41 -7.94
N ALA A 210 -6.19 -13.22 -6.92
CA ALA A 210 -6.39 -13.79 -5.59
C ALA A 210 -7.27 -12.89 -4.72
N ASP A 211 -8.12 -13.53 -3.93
CA ASP A 211 -9.03 -12.87 -3.01
C ASP A 211 -8.52 -13.03 -1.57
N PHE A 212 -9.02 -12.20 -0.65
CA PHE A 212 -8.68 -12.34 0.77
C PHE A 212 -9.46 -13.48 1.43
N ASP A 213 -8.75 -14.39 2.10
CA ASP A 213 -9.33 -15.41 2.97
C ASP A 213 -9.48 -14.86 4.40
N ASN A 214 -10.60 -14.17 4.63
CA ASN A 214 -11.01 -13.65 5.94
C ASN A 214 -11.98 -14.58 6.69
N GLN A 215 -12.12 -15.84 6.24
CA GLN A 215 -13.05 -16.81 6.82
C GLN A 215 -12.38 -17.73 7.87
N LYS A 216 -11.11 -17.50 8.17
CA LYS A 216 -10.37 -18.28 9.16
C LYS A 216 -10.96 -18.06 10.57
N GLY A 217 -11.48 -19.12 11.17
CA GLY A 217 -12.01 -19.10 12.53
C GLY A 217 -10.93 -18.84 13.59
N PHE A 218 -11.34 -18.32 14.74
CA PHE A 218 -10.45 -18.06 15.87
C PHE A 218 -9.93 -19.37 16.49
N LYS A 219 -8.66 -19.37 16.89
CA LYS A 219 -8.02 -20.47 17.62
C LYS A 219 -7.50 -19.97 18.97
N PRO A 220 -7.56 -20.78 20.04
CA PRO A 220 -6.97 -20.40 21.32
C PRO A 220 -5.45 -20.25 21.19
N VAL A 221 -4.85 -19.46 22.07
CA VAL A 221 -3.38 -19.34 22.18
C VAL A 221 -2.78 -20.68 22.61
N GLY A 222 -1.68 -21.10 21.98
CA GLY A 222 -0.97 -22.30 22.39
C GLY A 222 -0.07 -22.88 21.28
N PRO A 223 0.87 -23.77 21.64
CA PRO A 223 1.87 -24.31 20.71
C PRO A 223 1.26 -25.17 19.59
N GLU A 224 0.10 -25.77 19.83
CA GLU A 224 -0.62 -26.63 18.87
C GLU A 224 -1.57 -25.83 17.96
N ASN A 225 -1.77 -24.54 18.25
CA ASN A 225 -2.67 -23.68 17.49
C ASN A 225 -1.85 -22.76 16.61
N PHE A 226 -1.98 -22.92 15.29
CA PHE A 226 -1.29 -22.13 14.29
C PHE A 226 -2.17 -21.91 13.06
N PHE A 227 -1.83 -20.90 12.27
CA PHE A 227 -2.42 -20.65 10.96
C PHE A 227 -1.37 -20.79 9.86
N TYR A 228 -1.84 -21.16 8.67
CA TYR A 228 -1.06 -21.04 7.45
C TYR A 228 -1.63 -19.94 6.57
N GLY A 229 -0.75 -19.18 5.94
CA GLY A 229 -1.09 -18.12 5.00
C GLY A 229 -0.12 -18.08 3.84
N PHE A 230 -0.55 -17.47 2.74
CA PHE A 230 0.27 -17.27 1.55
C PHE A 230 1.09 -15.98 1.65
N GLU A 231 1.99 -15.81 0.69
CA GLU A 231 2.88 -14.66 0.60
C GLU A 231 2.14 -13.33 0.40
N ARG A 232 2.72 -12.27 0.93
CA ARG A 232 2.19 -10.90 0.82
C ARG A 232 3.28 -9.86 0.90
N LYS A 233 3.28 -8.91 -0.02
CA LYS A 233 4.19 -7.75 -0.09
C LYS A 233 3.76 -6.64 0.87
N ASN A 234 3.60 -6.98 2.14
CA ASN A 234 3.16 -6.04 3.17
C ASN A 234 4.02 -4.77 3.27
N SER A 235 5.31 -4.84 2.92
CA SER A 235 6.28 -3.74 3.01
C SER A 235 5.99 -2.55 2.09
N VAL A 236 5.27 -2.77 0.98
CA VAL A 236 4.97 -1.74 -0.03
C VAL A 236 3.50 -1.32 -0.05
N ILE A 237 2.67 -1.92 0.81
CA ILE A 237 1.25 -1.59 0.91
C ILE A 237 1.10 -0.23 1.63
N ALA A 238 0.36 0.67 0.99
CA ALA A 238 0.10 2.01 1.52
C ALA A 238 -0.67 1.94 2.85
N ALA A 239 -0.65 3.04 3.61
CA ALA A 239 -1.55 3.17 4.75
C ALA A 239 -3.02 3.09 4.27
N GLY A 240 -3.90 2.54 5.11
CA GLY A 240 -5.33 2.38 4.78
C GLY A 240 -5.68 1.14 3.93
N GLU A 241 -4.72 0.53 3.25
CA GLU A 241 -4.94 -0.70 2.46
C GLU A 241 -4.89 -1.99 3.31
N GLN A 242 -5.50 -3.07 2.81
CA GLN A 242 -5.56 -4.36 3.50
C GLN A 242 -4.21 -5.09 3.49
N ILE A 243 -3.61 -5.18 4.67
CA ILE A 243 -2.38 -5.93 4.95
C ILE A 243 -2.69 -7.24 5.68
N SER A 244 -1.89 -8.28 5.42
CA SER A 244 -1.97 -9.52 6.20
C SER A 244 -1.57 -9.25 7.65
N CYS A 245 -2.43 -9.61 8.60
CA CYS A 245 -2.28 -9.29 10.02
C CYS A 245 -2.90 -10.36 10.91
N LEU A 246 -2.58 -10.34 12.21
CA LEU A 246 -3.32 -11.12 13.21
C LEU A 246 -4.40 -10.26 13.87
N ILE A 247 -5.59 -10.83 14.04
CA ILE A 247 -6.60 -10.30 14.96
C ILE A 247 -6.59 -11.14 16.22
N ILE A 248 -6.36 -10.50 17.36
CA ILE A 248 -6.45 -11.10 18.69
C ILE A 248 -7.79 -10.72 19.30
N LYS A 249 -8.49 -11.69 19.86
CA LYS A 249 -9.72 -11.54 20.64
C LYS A 249 -9.43 -11.94 22.08
N GLY A 250 -9.85 -11.13 23.05
CA GLY A 250 -9.72 -11.48 24.47
C GLY A 250 -10.44 -10.51 25.39
N LYS A 251 -10.67 -10.90 26.65
CA LYS A 251 -11.26 -10.05 27.69
C LYS A 251 -10.19 -9.29 28.43
N TYR A 252 -10.26 -7.96 28.41
CA TYR A 252 -9.27 -7.09 29.04
C TYR A 252 -9.59 -6.84 30.51
N GLN A 253 -8.61 -7.06 31.40
CA GLN A 253 -8.67 -6.78 32.85
C GLN A 253 -9.99 -7.16 33.54
N GLY A 254 -10.47 -8.39 33.31
CA GLY A 254 -11.70 -8.88 33.95
C GLY A 254 -13.01 -8.33 33.36
N SER A 255 -12.95 -7.65 32.21
CA SER A 255 -14.13 -7.25 31.45
C SER A 255 -14.97 -8.47 31.04
N ASN A 256 -16.30 -8.31 31.04
CA ASN A 256 -17.22 -9.31 30.51
C ASN A 256 -17.34 -9.26 28.98
N ALA A 257 -16.89 -8.17 28.34
CA ALA A 257 -16.93 -7.98 26.90
C ALA A 257 -15.56 -8.31 26.25
N PHE A 258 -15.61 -8.91 25.06
CA PHE A 258 -14.42 -9.13 24.25
C PHE A 258 -13.89 -7.82 23.65
N SER A 259 -12.57 -7.72 23.57
CA SER A 259 -11.83 -6.70 22.84
C SER A 259 -11.04 -7.34 21.70
N TYR A 260 -10.93 -6.62 20.60
CA TYR A 260 -10.23 -7.05 19.38
C TYR A 260 -9.02 -6.15 19.11
N TYR A 261 -7.88 -6.76 18.78
CA TYR A 261 -6.60 -6.08 18.55
C TYR A 261 -6.03 -6.52 17.21
N LYS A 262 -5.71 -5.56 16.33
CA LYS A 262 -4.93 -5.82 15.12
C LYS A 262 -3.44 -5.77 15.41
N ILE A 263 -2.71 -6.77 14.93
CA ILE A 263 -1.26 -6.88 15.06
C ILE A 263 -0.65 -6.98 13.65
N ASP A 264 0.15 -5.97 13.31
CA ASP A 264 0.91 -5.93 12.06
C ASP A 264 2.23 -6.69 12.22
N PHE A 265 2.72 -7.30 11.15
CA PHE A 265 4.08 -7.86 11.11
C PHE A 265 5.07 -6.72 10.78
N VAL A 266 5.69 -6.14 11.80
CA VAL A 266 6.61 -5.01 11.68
C VAL A 266 8.00 -5.32 12.23
N HIS A 267 9.00 -4.59 11.75
CA HIS A 267 10.35 -4.68 12.27
C HIS A 267 10.40 -4.26 13.74
N GLN A 268 11.11 -5.03 14.57
CA GLN A 268 11.25 -4.76 15.99
C GLN A 268 11.93 -3.41 16.25
N ASP A 269 13.00 -3.11 15.51
CA ASP A 269 13.79 -1.89 15.67
C ASP A 269 13.14 -0.67 14.99
N ASP A 270 12.25 -0.92 14.03
CA ASP A 270 11.55 0.13 13.31
C ASP A 270 10.12 -0.26 12.95
N LYS A 271 9.21 0.00 13.90
CA LYS A 271 7.78 -0.33 13.77
C LYS A 271 7.08 0.37 12.59
N THR A 272 7.68 1.38 11.97
CA THR A 272 7.14 1.99 10.75
C THR A 272 7.43 1.19 9.48
N LYS A 273 8.22 0.11 9.57
CA LYS A 273 8.50 -0.81 8.47
C LYS A 273 7.79 -2.14 8.71
N ARG A 274 7.07 -2.62 7.69
CA ARG A 274 6.41 -3.93 7.71
C ARG A 274 7.31 -5.01 7.13
N TYR A 275 7.24 -6.20 7.70
CA TYR A 275 7.77 -7.42 7.09
C TYR A 275 6.83 -7.88 5.98
N ASP A 276 7.41 -8.30 4.87
CA ASP A 276 6.69 -9.17 3.93
C ASP A 276 6.42 -10.53 4.55
N ILE A 277 5.33 -11.15 4.09
CA ILE A 277 5.05 -12.54 4.38
C ILE A 277 5.72 -13.40 3.32
N ILE A 278 6.65 -14.24 3.75
CA ILE A 278 7.49 -15.09 2.91
C ILE A 278 7.13 -16.55 3.19
N ARG A 279 7.01 -17.36 2.15
CA ARG A 279 6.74 -18.79 2.27
C ARG A 279 7.81 -19.51 3.07
N ASN A 280 7.48 -20.67 3.66
CA ASN A 280 8.42 -21.51 4.42
C ASN A 280 9.05 -20.81 5.65
N HIS A 281 8.38 -19.83 6.26
CA HIS A 281 8.85 -19.08 7.44
C HIS A 281 7.90 -19.11 8.64
N PHE A 282 8.47 -19.13 9.86
CA PHE A 282 7.72 -19.10 11.13
C PHE A 282 7.66 -17.74 11.78
N TYR A 283 6.49 -17.13 11.66
CA TYR A 283 6.13 -15.93 12.38
C TYR A 283 5.58 -16.32 13.76
N LYS A 284 6.44 -16.22 14.77
CA LYS A 284 6.06 -16.39 16.19
C LYS A 284 5.81 -15.02 16.81
N VAL A 285 4.55 -14.65 16.96
CA VAL A 285 4.16 -13.38 17.59
C VAL A 285 4.03 -13.59 19.10
N THR A 286 4.74 -12.78 19.89
CA THR A 286 4.65 -12.83 21.35
C THR A 286 4.13 -11.51 21.89
N ILE A 287 3.01 -11.55 22.61
CA ILE A 287 2.45 -10.37 23.28
C ILE A 287 2.95 -10.33 24.71
N ASN A 288 3.83 -9.36 24.99
CA ASN A 288 4.43 -9.20 26.32
C ASN A 288 3.53 -8.44 27.28
N ASP A 289 2.77 -7.45 26.80
CA ASP A 289 1.84 -6.70 27.64
C ASP A 289 0.71 -6.07 26.82
N VAL A 290 -0.36 -5.68 27.51
CA VAL A 290 -1.53 -5.00 26.95
C VAL A 290 -1.92 -3.85 27.88
N PHE A 291 -1.96 -2.63 27.34
CA PHE A 291 -2.10 -1.40 28.13
C PHE A 291 -3.51 -0.84 28.18
N LYS A 292 -4.38 -1.20 27.23
CA LYS A 292 -5.75 -0.72 27.15
C LYS A 292 -6.65 -1.75 26.47
N ALA A 293 -7.96 -1.58 26.65
CA ALA A 293 -8.96 -2.32 25.89
C ALA A 293 -8.81 -2.04 24.38
N GLY A 294 -9.06 -3.07 23.58
CA GLY A 294 -9.07 -3.03 22.12
C GLY A 294 -10.43 -2.56 21.57
N PHE A 295 -10.64 -2.81 20.29
CA PHE A 295 -11.87 -2.45 19.59
C PHE A 295 -13.04 -3.37 19.98
N PRO A 296 -14.29 -2.91 19.84
CA PRO A 296 -15.47 -3.72 20.18
C PRO A 296 -15.83 -4.77 19.12
N THR A 297 -15.35 -4.63 17.88
CA THR A 297 -15.59 -5.58 16.78
C THR A 297 -14.33 -5.84 15.96
N ILE A 298 -14.38 -6.90 15.15
CA ILE A 298 -13.28 -7.29 14.25
C ILE A 298 -13.11 -6.23 13.16
N GLU A 299 -14.22 -5.75 12.58
CA GLU A 299 -14.23 -4.75 11.51
C GLU A 299 -13.57 -3.45 11.99
N ALA A 300 -13.90 -3.01 13.21
CA ALA A 300 -13.30 -1.84 13.82
C ALA A 300 -11.79 -2.04 14.11
N ALA A 301 -11.38 -3.26 14.46
CA ALA A 301 -9.94 -3.56 14.63
C ALA A 301 -9.20 -3.57 13.28
N LEU A 302 -9.82 -4.09 12.22
CA LEU A 302 -9.26 -4.13 10.88
C LEU A 302 -9.10 -2.73 10.29
N SER A 303 -10.11 -1.85 10.45
CA SER A 303 -10.05 -0.46 10.00
C SER A 303 -9.14 0.40 10.88
N GLY A 304 -9.11 0.11 12.19
CA GLY A 304 -8.40 0.89 13.18
C GLY A 304 -6.88 0.72 13.16
N ALA A 305 -6.20 1.41 14.08
CA ALA A 305 -4.76 1.28 14.26
C ALA A 305 -4.34 -0.11 14.74
N ALA A 306 -3.24 -0.63 14.20
CA ALA A 306 -2.58 -1.80 14.76
C ALA A 306 -2.04 -1.46 16.16
N ALA A 307 -2.29 -2.34 17.13
CA ALA A 307 -1.94 -2.11 18.53
C ALA A 307 -0.41 -2.03 18.75
N ASN A 308 0.37 -2.69 17.89
CA ASN A 308 1.83 -2.71 17.91
C ASN A 308 2.49 -1.74 16.90
N ASN A 309 1.69 -1.01 16.12
CA ASN A 309 2.18 -0.10 15.08
C ASN A 309 1.21 1.08 14.88
N ILE A 310 1.11 1.91 15.91
CA ILE A 310 0.19 3.04 15.92
C ILE A 310 0.66 4.18 14.99
N ALA A 311 1.97 4.27 14.72
CA ALA A 311 2.56 5.33 13.90
C ALA A 311 2.06 5.35 12.43
N LEU A 312 1.66 4.19 11.90
CA LEU A 312 1.17 4.06 10.51
C LEU A 312 -0.37 4.12 10.37
N SER A 313 -1.11 4.35 11.45
CA SER A 313 -2.58 4.42 11.38
C SER A 313 -3.04 5.75 10.80
N GLU A 314 -3.85 5.72 9.74
CA GLU A 314 -4.45 6.93 9.15
C GLU A 314 -5.43 7.63 10.11
N GLU A 315 -6.24 6.86 10.84
CA GLU A 315 -7.16 7.39 11.85
C GLU A 315 -6.40 8.03 13.01
N LEU A 316 -5.38 7.37 13.56
CA LEU A 316 -4.60 7.99 14.63
C LEU A 316 -3.69 9.08 14.11
N GLN A 317 -3.33 9.10 12.82
CA GLN A 317 -2.68 10.22 12.14
C GLN A 317 -3.49 11.52 12.20
N MET A 318 -4.80 11.53 12.47
CA MET A 318 -5.52 12.80 12.69
C MET A 318 -5.28 13.41 14.08
N TYR A 319 -4.84 12.62 15.08
CA TYR A 319 -4.70 13.11 16.45
C TYR A 319 -3.28 13.62 16.73
N PRO A 320 -3.10 14.89 17.12
CA PRO A 320 -1.76 15.46 17.34
C PRO A 320 -0.97 14.77 18.46
N SER A 321 -1.63 14.07 19.38
CA SER A 321 -1.03 13.44 20.55
C SER A 321 -1.07 11.91 20.47
N PHE A 322 0.02 11.26 20.89
CA PHE A 322 0.12 9.82 21.09
C PHE A 322 0.73 9.51 22.47
N SER A 323 0.15 8.56 23.20
CA SER A 323 0.65 8.08 24.49
C SER A 323 0.65 6.55 24.54
N ASP A 324 1.70 5.99 25.10
CA ASP A 324 1.89 4.55 25.35
C ASP A 324 1.46 4.13 26.77
N GLY A 325 0.89 5.06 27.56
CA GLY A 325 0.53 4.85 28.96
C GLY A 325 1.69 5.01 29.94
N LYS A 326 2.92 5.29 29.47
CA LYS A 326 4.07 5.73 30.30
C LYS A 326 4.48 7.16 30.00
N GLY A 327 4.54 7.55 28.73
CA GLY A 327 4.80 8.91 28.28
C GLY A 327 3.82 9.34 27.18
N LYS A 328 4.04 10.53 26.62
CA LYS A 328 3.22 11.13 25.57
C LYS A 328 4.10 11.95 24.64
N ILE A 329 3.89 11.84 23.34
CA ILE A 329 4.47 12.72 22.33
C ILE A 329 3.34 13.44 21.58
N GLU A 330 3.49 14.74 21.40
CA GLU A 330 2.52 15.61 20.73
C GLU A 330 3.20 16.34 19.58
N VAL A 331 2.44 16.58 18.51
CA VAL A 331 2.79 17.48 17.40
C VAL A 331 1.66 18.48 17.20
N ASP A 332 1.92 19.69 16.73
CA ASP A 332 0.87 20.68 16.47
C ASP A 332 0.03 20.33 15.23
N HIS A 333 0.65 19.69 14.24
CA HIS A 333 0.00 19.24 13.02
C HIS A 333 0.51 17.85 12.64
N THR A 334 -0.38 17.06 12.06
CA THR A 334 -0.06 15.72 11.53
C THR A 334 -0.09 15.68 10.01
N TYR A 335 -0.57 16.75 9.39
CA TYR A 335 -0.53 16.98 7.95
C TYR A 335 -0.21 18.46 7.69
N LEU A 336 0.75 18.72 6.81
CA LEU A 336 1.16 20.05 6.38
C LEU A 336 1.21 20.08 4.85
N ALA A 337 0.63 21.13 4.26
CA ALA A 337 0.73 21.39 2.82
C ALA A 337 1.42 22.74 2.57
N PHE A 338 2.45 22.72 1.72
CA PHE A 338 3.16 23.89 1.27
C PHE A 338 2.85 24.11 -0.22
N THR A 339 2.17 25.21 -0.52
CA THR A 339 1.59 25.50 -1.84
C THR A 339 2.12 26.77 -2.50
N ASP A 340 2.91 27.58 -1.79
CA ASP A 340 3.31 28.93 -2.19
C ASP A 340 4.83 29.06 -2.35
N GLY A 341 5.50 27.98 -2.76
CA GLY A 341 6.95 27.97 -3.00
C GLY A 341 7.79 28.14 -1.73
N GLN A 342 7.25 27.81 -0.56
CA GLN A 342 8.02 27.85 0.68
C GLN A 342 9.23 26.91 0.61
N THR A 343 10.39 27.39 1.06
CA THR A 343 11.62 26.59 1.14
C THR A 343 11.86 26.01 2.54
N THR A 344 11.07 26.45 3.53
CA THR A 344 11.16 25.99 4.92
C THR A 344 9.79 25.79 5.53
N GLY A 345 9.73 24.89 6.52
CA GLY A 345 8.53 24.58 7.30
C GLY A 345 8.88 24.39 8.77
N THR A 346 7.87 24.33 9.64
CA THR A 346 8.05 24.07 11.06
C THR A 346 6.95 23.18 11.59
N ILE A 347 7.33 22.22 12.44
CA ILE A 347 6.42 21.43 13.28
C ILE A 347 6.76 21.74 14.73
N LYS A 348 5.76 21.98 15.57
CA LYS A 348 5.94 22.07 17.01
C LYS A 348 5.64 20.71 17.62
N ALA A 349 6.53 20.21 18.46
CA ALA A 349 6.39 18.94 19.12
C ALA A 349 6.70 19.06 20.62
N ALA A 350 6.01 18.25 21.42
CA ALA A 350 6.24 18.18 22.85
C ALA A 350 6.34 16.71 23.31
N TYR A 351 7.39 16.39 24.06
CA TYR A 351 7.60 15.07 24.64
C TYR A 351 7.50 15.11 26.16
N TYR A 352 6.66 14.24 26.72
CA TYR A 352 6.46 14.06 28.15
C TYR A 352 6.82 12.60 28.50
N PRO A 353 7.89 12.35 29.27
CA PRO A 353 8.36 10.99 29.55
C PRO A 353 7.46 10.20 30.51
N ASN A 354 6.65 10.90 31.32
CA ASN A 354 5.83 10.31 32.39
C ASN A 354 4.37 10.79 32.32
N VAL A 355 3.40 9.88 32.37
CA VAL A 355 1.97 10.20 32.42
C VAL A 355 1.66 10.93 33.72
N GLY A 356 1.09 12.13 33.61
CA GLY A 356 0.79 13.01 34.76
C GLY A 356 1.88 14.03 35.08
N ASN A 357 3.05 13.95 34.43
CA ASN A 357 4.05 15.00 34.49
C ASN A 357 3.83 16.04 33.36
N VAL A 358 3.93 17.33 33.69
CA VAL A 358 3.80 18.45 32.74
C VAL A 358 5.15 18.97 32.23
N THR A 359 6.27 18.45 32.74
CA THR A 359 7.61 18.85 32.28
C THR A 359 7.95 18.20 30.94
N GLN A 360 8.23 19.03 29.95
CA GLN A 360 8.65 18.61 28.62
C GLN A 360 10.15 18.26 28.58
N GLN A 361 10.50 17.19 27.87
CA GLN A 361 11.89 16.80 27.58
C GLN A 361 12.18 16.84 26.08
N ASN A 362 11.89 17.98 25.46
CA ASN A 362 11.93 18.12 24.01
C ASN A 362 13.36 18.02 23.41
N ASN A 363 14.39 18.12 24.24
CA ASN A 363 15.77 17.83 23.86
C ASN A 363 16.00 16.35 23.50
N LEU A 364 15.12 15.45 23.94
CA LEU A 364 15.15 14.01 23.61
C LEU A 364 14.31 13.66 22.38
N ILE A 365 13.65 14.63 21.76
CA ILE A 365 12.89 14.39 20.53
C ILE A 365 13.87 14.08 19.39
N THR A 366 13.65 12.93 18.74
CA THR A 366 14.33 12.50 17.53
C THR A 366 13.46 12.79 16.32
N VAL A 367 14.10 13.06 15.18
CA VAL A 367 13.40 13.32 13.92
C VAL A 367 14.07 12.55 12.82
N THR A 368 13.29 11.74 12.10
CA THR A 368 13.69 11.13 10.83
C THR A 368 12.67 11.48 9.77
N TYR A 369 13.07 11.40 8.51
CA TYR A 369 12.19 11.69 7.38
C TYR A 369 12.48 10.77 6.20
N SER A 370 11.44 10.51 5.41
CA SER A 370 11.53 9.74 4.17
C SER A 370 10.59 10.32 3.12
N GLY A 371 10.97 10.26 1.84
CA GLY A 371 10.22 10.81 0.72
C GLY A 371 10.95 11.96 0.04
N ASP A 372 10.22 12.76 -0.74
CA ASP A 372 10.79 13.74 -1.67
C ASP A 372 10.34 15.19 -1.43
N ALA A 373 9.43 15.44 -0.46
CA ALA A 373 9.00 16.80 -0.09
C ALA A 373 9.96 17.51 0.87
N VAL A 374 10.66 16.77 1.72
CA VAL A 374 11.56 17.29 2.77
C VAL A 374 12.99 16.83 2.48
N THR A 375 13.90 17.80 2.41
CA THR A 375 15.33 17.60 2.14
C THR A 375 16.19 17.65 3.40
N GLY A 376 15.63 18.12 4.52
CA GLY A 376 16.28 18.17 5.83
C GLY A 376 15.27 18.39 6.94
N ALA A 377 15.47 17.79 8.10
CA ALA A 377 14.66 18.00 9.29
C ALA A 377 15.54 18.00 10.55
N THR A 378 15.39 19.00 11.42
CA THR A 378 16.19 19.13 12.63
C THR A 378 15.32 19.55 13.81
N ASN A 379 15.54 18.94 14.99
CA ASN A 379 14.87 19.33 16.22
C ASN A 379 15.70 20.35 16.99
N ASN A 380 15.08 21.47 17.36
CA ASN A 380 15.59 22.41 18.35
C ASN A 380 14.58 22.54 19.49
N ASN A 381 14.74 21.68 20.51
CA ASN A 381 13.94 21.66 21.73
C ASN A 381 12.41 21.72 21.50
N GLY A 382 11.91 20.90 20.57
CA GLY A 382 10.48 20.79 20.25
C GLY A 382 10.03 21.70 19.10
N THR A 383 10.95 22.49 18.54
CA THR A 383 10.73 23.13 17.25
C THR A 383 11.48 22.35 16.18
N ILE A 384 10.75 21.64 15.34
CA ILE A 384 11.32 20.87 14.25
C ILE A 384 11.32 21.74 13.00
N SER A 385 12.50 22.13 12.54
CA SER A 385 12.70 22.91 11.32
C SER A 385 12.86 22.00 10.12
N LEU A 386 12.08 22.26 9.07
CA LEU A 386 12.09 21.51 7.82
C LEU A 386 12.74 22.34 6.70
N SER A 387 13.58 21.70 5.90
CA SER A 387 14.00 22.17 4.58
C SER A 387 13.13 21.48 3.53
N LEU A 388 12.47 22.27 2.68
CA LEU A 388 11.51 21.76 1.70
C LEU A 388 12.13 21.66 0.32
N ALA A 389 11.68 20.68 -0.47
CA ALA A 389 11.99 20.58 -1.88
C ALA A 389 11.33 21.72 -2.69
N ALA A 390 11.82 21.95 -3.90
CA ALA A 390 11.19 22.88 -4.82
C ALA A 390 9.77 22.39 -5.20
N THR A 391 8.84 23.33 -5.42
CA THR A 391 7.49 22.98 -5.89
C THR A 391 7.55 22.21 -7.21
N PRO A 392 6.94 21.01 -7.29
CA PRO A 392 7.03 20.19 -8.49
C PRO A 392 6.28 20.82 -9.68
N GLY A 393 6.75 20.51 -10.89
CA GLY A 393 6.14 21.01 -12.13
C GLY A 393 4.69 20.52 -12.33
N SER A 394 4.36 19.34 -11.82
CA SER A 394 3.02 18.75 -11.77
C SER A 394 2.87 17.90 -10.50
N GLY A 395 1.62 17.70 -10.04
CA GLY A 395 1.33 16.85 -8.88
C GLY A 395 1.85 17.40 -7.56
N SER A 396 2.40 16.50 -6.73
CA SER A 396 2.89 16.78 -5.38
C SER A 396 4.06 15.87 -5.01
N CYS A 397 5.02 16.41 -4.27
CA CYS A 397 6.01 15.63 -3.53
C CYS A 397 5.48 15.38 -2.12
N THR A 398 5.79 14.23 -1.53
CA THR A 398 5.35 13.84 -0.19
C THR A 398 6.51 13.28 0.62
N SER A 399 6.60 13.71 1.88
CA SER A 399 7.47 13.10 2.88
C SER A 399 6.70 12.80 4.14
N ASP A 400 7.04 11.67 4.77
CA ASP A 400 6.60 11.36 6.12
C ASP A 400 7.75 11.70 7.09
N ILE A 401 7.44 12.51 8.09
CA ILE A 401 8.34 12.89 9.18
C ILE A 401 7.97 12.08 10.41
N ILE A 402 8.92 11.32 10.95
CA ILE A 402 8.74 10.56 12.18
C ILE A 402 9.37 11.37 13.32
N VAL A 403 8.51 11.87 14.20
CA VAL A 403 8.88 12.52 15.46
C VAL A 403 8.87 11.46 16.55
N GLY A 404 10.02 11.15 17.13
CA GLY A 404 10.18 10.10 18.15
C GLY A 404 10.78 10.61 19.45
N ALA A 405 10.92 9.73 20.44
CA ALA A 405 11.67 9.97 21.67
C ALA A 405 12.90 9.05 21.75
N GLN A 406 14.07 9.61 22.07
CA GLN A 406 15.33 8.87 22.12
C GLN A 406 15.32 7.75 23.19
N ASP A 407 14.72 8.03 24.33
CA ASP A 407 14.64 7.16 25.51
C ASP A 407 13.37 6.29 25.54
N ASN A 408 12.46 6.49 24.59
CA ASN A 408 11.27 5.65 24.41
C ASN A 408 10.99 5.41 22.91
N PRO A 409 11.58 4.34 22.32
CA PRO A 409 11.45 4.02 20.90
C PRO A 409 10.02 3.73 20.43
N ASP A 410 9.10 3.44 21.36
CA ASP A 410 7.71 3.14 21.05
C ASP A 410 6.85 4.41 20.91
N LEU A 411 7.30 5.54 21.45
CA LEU A 411 6.63 6.83 21.31
C LEU A 411 7.09 7.53 20.03
N LYS A 412 6.27 7.38 18.98
CA LYS A 412 6.48 8.00 17.68
C LYS A 412 5.20 8.65 17.16
N ARG A 413 5.38 9.71 16.37
CA ARG A 413 4.33 10.40 15.66
C ARG A 413 4.73 10.66 14.22
N LEU A 414 3.82 10.36 13.30
CA LEU A 414 4.02 10.62 11.88
C LEU A 414 3.35 11.95 11.52
N VAL A 415 4.11 12.83 10.86
CA VAL A 415 3.63 14.08 10.27
C VAL A 415 3.86 14.02 8.77
N ARG A 416 2.80 14.07 7.99
CA ARG A 416 2.88 14.07 6.54
C ARG A 416 3.08 15.48 6.02
N VAL A 417 4.11 15.68 5.21
CA VAL A 417 4.44 16.96 4.59
C VAL A 417 4.28 16.82 3.09
N VAL A 418 3.49 17.71 2.49
CA VAL A 418 3.24 17.74 1.05
C VAL A 418 3.68 19.07 0.47
N VAL A 419 4.52 19.03 -0.55
CA VAL A 419 4.92 20.20 -1.36
C VAL A 419 4.24 20.07 -2.72
N ARG A 420 3.39 21.04 -3.08
CA ARG A 420 2.58 20.97 -4.31
C ARG A 420 2.25 22.35 -4.86
N LYS A 421 1.68 22.42 -6.05
CA LYS A 421 1.03 23.65 -6.54
C LYS A 421 -0.24 23.95 -5.74
N PRO A 422 -0.73 25.20 -5.70
CA PRO A 422 -2.01 25.51 -5.07
C PRO A 422 -3.15 24.65 -5.65
N TYR A 423 -4.11 24.29 -4.79
CA TYR A 423 -5.34 23.63 -5.20
C TYR A 423 -6.09 24.48 -6.23
N VAL A 424 -6.61 23.81 -7.25
CA VAL A 424 -7.41 24.39 -8.32
C VAL A 424 -8.86 24.02 -8.07
N TYR A 425 -9.76 24.99 -8.03
CA TYR A 425 -11.20 24.72 -7.95
C TYR A 425 -11.68 23.96 -9.19
N ASN A 426 -12.66 23.07 -9.03
CA ASN A 426 -13.18 22.28 -10.14
C ASN A 426 -14.72 22.24 -10.18
N PRO A 427 -15.42 23.28 -10.66
CA PRO A 427 -14.91 24.58 -11.12
C PRO A 427 -14.95 25.69 -10.04
N PHE A 428 -14.37 26.84 -10.36
CA PHE A 428 -14.75 28.13 -9.76
C PHE A 428 -15.69 28.85 -10.72
N ALA A 429 -16.84 29.33 -10.25
CA ALA A 429 -17.82 30.00 -11.08
C ALA A 429 -18.47 31.18 -10.36
N VAL A 430 -19.04 32.10 -11.14
CA VAL A 430 -19.87 33.20 -10.66
C VAL A 430 -21.21 33.10 -11.35
N ARG A 431 -22.31 33.24 -10.60
CA ARG A 431 -23.66 33.28 -11.16
C ARG A 431 -24.30 34.63 -10.91
N THR A 432 -24.93 35.23 -11.91
CA THR A 432 -25.64 36.51 -11.77
C THR A 432 -27.09 36.39 -12.23
N GLN A 433 -27.95 37.31 -11.79
CA GLN A 433 -29.35 37.40 -12.20
C GLN A 433 -29.69 38.81 -12.68
N LYS A 434 -30.56 38.91 -13.69
CA LYS A 434 -31.07 40.19 -14.19
C LYS A 434 -32.04 40.83 -13.18
N GLY A 435 -32.86 40.02 -12.51
CA GLY A 435 -33.87 40.43 -11.52
C GLY A 435 -34.23 39.32 -10.56
N ALA A 436 -34.96 39.67 -9.50
CA ALA A 436 -35.48 38.68 -8.56
C ALA A 436 -36.47 37.76 -9.29
N GLY A 437 -36.21 36.46 -9.29
CA GLY A 437 -37.02 35.46 -10.00
C GLY A 437 -36.51 35.06 -11.39
N ASP A 438 -35.51 35.76 -11.94
CA ASP A 438 -34.87 35.35 -13.19
C ASP A 438 -33.92 34.15 -12.98
N ALA A 439 -33.69 33.35 -14.02
CA ALA A 439 -32.69 32.29 -13.98
C ALA A 439 -31.28 32.86 -13.78
N PHE A 440 -30.44 32.15 -13.02
CA PHE A 440 -29.02 32.48 -12.90
C PHE A 440 -28.28 32.22 -14.22
N THR A 441 -27.46 33.19 -14.65
CA THR A 441 -26.46 32.98 -15.71
C THR A 441 -25.12 32.64 -15.05
N GLU A 442 -24.53 31.51 -15.42
CA GLU A 442 -23.24 31.04 -14.87
C GLU A 442 -22.06 31.43 -15.76
N TYR A 443 -21.00 31.93 -15.13
CA TYR A 443 -19.72 32.28 -15.72
C TYR A 443 -18.62 31.46 -15.03
N THR A 444 -17.95 30.60 -15.77
CA THR A 444 -16.89 29.72 -15.22
C THR A 444 -15.52 30.35 -15.40
N ALA A 445 -14.66 30.22 -14.39
CA ALA A 445 -13.32 30.77 -14.45
C ALA A 445 -12.44 30.03 -15.48
N THR A 446 -11.61 30.81 -16.18
CA THR A 446 -10.52 30.33 -17.02
C THR A 446 -9.23 31.00 -16.55
N SER A 447 -8.16 30.24 -16.33
CA SER A 447 -6.87 30.76 -15.85
C SER A 447 -6.99 31.61 -14.58
N ASN A 448 -7.79 31.15 -13.61
CA ASN A 448 -8.08 31.82 -12.35
C ASN A 448 -8.79 33.18 -12.45
N ALA A 449 -9.46 33.45 -13.58
CA ALA A 449 -10.22 34.67 -13.79
C ALA A 449 -11.61 34.37 -14.38
N VAL A 450 -12.60 35.17 -13.99
CA VAL A 450 -13.96 35.12 -14.52
C VAL A 450 -14.44 36.54 -14.81
N SER A 451 -15.08 36.73 -15.96
CA SER A 451 -15.72 37.99 -16.34
C SER A 451 -17.22 37.78 -16.39
N CYS A 452 -17.97 38.59 -15.63
CA CYS A 452 -19.42 38.47 -15.53
C CYS A 452 -20.12 39.83 -15.66
N GLN A 453 -21.42 39.80 -15.95
CA GLN A 453 -22.25 40.99 -16.03
C GLN A 453 -23.24 41.04 -14.86
N VAL A 454 -23.29 42.18 -14.16
CA VAL A 454 -24.27 42.47 -13.12
C VAL A 454 -25.06 43.71 -13.54
N HIS A 455 -26.37 43.59 -13.65
CA HIS A 455 -27.25 44.67 -14.13
C HIS A 455 -27.05 45.97 -13.33
N LYS A 456 -27.13 47.13 -14.00
CA LYS A 456 -26.80 48.46 -13.46
C LYS A 456 -27.84 49.02 -12.48
N THR A 457 -28.21 48.24 -11.47
CA THR A 457 -29.14 48.60 -10.39
C THR A 457 -28.64 48.04 -9.06
N GLN A 458 -29.06 48.66 -7.95
CA GLN A 458 -28.74 48.16 -6.61
C GLN A 458 -29.45 46.81 -6.35
N ASP A 459 -28.93 46.04 -5.40
CA ASP A 459 -29.48 44.77 -4.93
C ASP A 459 -29.51 43.64 -5.97
N LYS A 460 -28.61 43.69 -6.95
CA LYS A 460 -28.45 42.64 -7.97
C LYS A 460 -27.51 41.55 -7.50
N ALA A 461 -27.94 40.30 -7.70
CA ALA A 461 -27.27 39.12 -7.18
C ALA A 461 -25.97 38.80 -7.91
N LEU A 462 -24.96 38.44 -7.13
CA LEU A 462 -23.70 37.84 -7.55
C LEU A 462 -23.42 36.66 -6.60
N ASN A 463 -23.49 35.44 -7.10
CA ASN A 463 -23.22 34.22 -6.35
C ASN A 463 -21.84 33.69 -6.72
N ILE A 464 -20.93 33.59 -5.75
CA ILE A 464 -19.61 32.98 -5.94
C ILE A 464 -19.72 31.49 -5.60
N VAL A 465 -19.45 30.64 -6.57
CA VAL A 465 -19.51 29.18 -6.45
C VAL A 465 -18.09 28.62 -6.48
N MET A 466 -17.63 28.12 -5.34
CA MET A 466 -16.32 27.48 -5.20
C MET A 466 -16.54 25.97 -5.06
N ASN A 467 -16.14 25.18 -6.06
CA ASN A 467 -16.16 23.74 -5.93
C ASN A 467 -14.80 23.24 -5.45
N ILE A 468 -14.76 22.69 -4.24
CA ILE A 468 -13.54 22.21 -3.59
C ILE A 468 -13.08 20.93 -4.31
N PRO A 469 -11.85 20.85 -4.84
CA PRO A 469 -11.41 19.72 -5.66
C PRO A 469 -11.28 18.45 -4.82
N ALA A 470 -11.51 17.28 -5.42
CA ALA A 470 -11.57 15.98 -4.73
C ALA A 470 -10.30 15.67 -3.91
N ASP A 471 -9.14 16.14 -4.35
CA ASP A 471 -7.82 15.93 -3.74
C ASP A 471 -7.53 16.89 -2.56
N PHE A 472 -8.41 17.83 -2.22
CA PHE A 472 -8.24 18.69 -1.05
C PHE A 472 -8.40 17.89 0.25
N ASN A 473 -7.34 17.88 1.07
CA ASN A 473 -7.27 17.08 2.29
C ASN A 473 -8.04 17.75 3.44
N PRO A 474 -9.00 17.06 4.08
CA PRO A 474 -9.74 17.58 5.24
C PRO A 474 -8.88 18.02 6.43
N ALA A 475 -7.66 17.49 6.58
CA ALA A 475 -6.73 17.88 7.65
C ALA A 475 -6.22 19.33 7.54
N LEU A 476 -6.45 19.99 6.40
CA LEU A 476 -6.13 21.42 6.19
C LEU A 476 -7.25 22.37 6.66
N LEU A 477 -8.32 21.82 7.25
CA LEU A 477 -9.40 22.61 7.83
C LEU A 477 -9.08 23.03 9.28
N PRO A 478 -9.59 24.19 9.74
CA PRO A 478 -10.39 25.14 8.99
C PRO A 478 -9.55 25.94 7.98
N THR A 479 -10.10 26.22 6.79
CA THR A 479 -9.48 27.10 5.79
C THR A 479 -10.33 28.35 5.59
N THR A 480 -9.72 29.52 5.69
CA THR A 480 -10.41 30.82 5.48
C THR A 480 -10.23 31.31 4.06
N PHE A 481 -11.34 31.58 3.38
CA PHE A 481 -11.41 32.26 2.09
C PHE A 481 -11.78 33.73 2.31
N ARG A 482 -10.97 34.63 1.75
CA ARG A 482 -11.13 36.08 1.81
C ARG A 482 -11.63 36.61 0.48
N ILE A 483 -12.76 37.30 0.51
CA ILE A 483 -13.39 37.96 -0.63
C ILE A 483 -13.22 39.47 -0.47
N LYS A 484 -12.42 40.13 -1.32
CA LYS A 484 -12.22 41.59 -1.29
C LYS A 484 -13.10 42.28 -2.32
N THR A 485 -14.05 43.11 -1.89
CA THR A 485 -15.04 43.79 -2.74
C THR A 485 -15.43 45.14 -2.14
N ASN A 486 -15.59 46.16 -3.00
CA ASN A 486 -16.05 47.50 -2.61
C ASN A 486 -17.54 47.70 -2.86
N ASN A 487 -18.09 47.03 -3.88
CA ASN A 487 -19.41 47.31 -4.42
C ASN A 487 -20.42 46.20 -4.14
N PHE A 488 -20.03 45.15 -3.41
CA PHE A 488 -20.92 44.05 -3.04
C PHE A 488 -20.93 43.79 -1.54
N TYR A 489 -22.09 43.37 -1.05
CA TYR A 489 -22.31 42.99 0.34
C TYR A 489 -22.98 41.60 0.41
N PRO A 490 -22.72 40.80 1.45
CA PRO A 490 -23.29 39.47 1.57
C PRO A 490 -24.79 39.52 1.84
N SER A 491 -25.51 38.53 1.35
CA SER A 491 -26.95 38.38 1.53
C SER A 491 -27.27 37.03 2.18
N GLY A 492 -28.36 36.96 2.97
CA GLY A 492 -28.85 35.69 3.52
C GLY A 492 -28.13 35.18 4.77
N GLY A 493 -27.46 36.04 5.54
CA GLY A 493 -26.95 35.67 6.88
C GLY A 493 -25.91 34.55 6.90
N GLN A 494 -25.09 34.43 5.85
CA GLN A 494 -24.18 33.30 5.60
C GLN A 494 -22.96 33.21 6.55
N GLY A 495 -22.96 33.92 7.69
CA GLY A 495 -21.87 33.87 8.68
C GLY A 495 -20.52 34.43 8.20
N LEU A 496 -20.52 35.27 7.16
CA LEU A 496 -19.30 35.93 6.65
C LEU A 496 -18.79 36.99 7.66
N ILE A 497 -17.48 37.00 7.90
CA ILE A 497 -16.83 37.93 8.83
C ILE A 497 -16.35 39.15 8.06
N PHE A 498 -16.87 40.32 8.40
CA PHE A 498 -16.47 41.59 7.78
C PHE A 498 -15.15 42.13 8.36
N GLY A 499 -14.33 42.71 7.50
CA GLY A 499 -13.18 43.51 7.90
C GLY A 499 -12.73 44.47 6.81
N ASN A 500 -11.72 45.27 7.11
CA ASN A 500 -11.11 46.21 6.16
C ASN A 500 -9.59 46.02 6.16
N GLU A 501 -8.98 45.99 4.98
CA GLU A 501 -7.54 45.88 4.79
C GLU A 501 -7.08 46.81 3.67
N ALA A 502 -6.16 47.73 3.97
CA ALA A 502 -5.67 48.74 3.02
C ALA A 502 -6.81 49.51 2.30
N GLU A 503 -7.79 49.99 3.07
CA GLU A 503 -8.99 50.71 2.58
C GLU A 503 -9.90 49.91 1.63
N LYS A 504 -9.69 48.60 1.47
CA LYS A 504 -10.61 47.72 0.74
C LYS A 504 -11.40 46.83 1.74
N PRO A 505 -12.74 46.82 1.68
CA PRO A 505 -13.53 45.90 2.48
C PRO A 505 -13.31 44.46 2.05
N PHE A 506 -13.39 43.56 3.02
CA PHE A 506 -13.35 42.13 2.77
C PHE A 506 -14.36 41.38 3.63
N TYR A 507 -14.70 40.18 3.15
CA TYR A 507 -15.51 39.21 3.85
C TYR A 507 -14.76 37.88 3.91
N ASP A 508 -14.55 37.37 5.11
CA ASP A 508 -13.92 36.08 5.34
C ASP A 508 -14.99 34.99 5.54
N TYR A 509 -14.89 33.92 4.76
CA TYR A 509 -15.64 32.67 4.93
C TYR A 509 -14.72 31.60 5.50
N ILE A 510 -15.13 30.96 6.61
CA ILE A 510 -14.37 29.87 7.23
C ILE A 510 -14.99 28.54 6.81
N LEU A 511 -14.28 27.78 5.99
CA LEU A 511 -14.64 26.40 5.68
C LEU A 511 -14.17 25.52 6.85
N THR A 512 -15.10 24.96 7.61
CA THR A 512 -14.82 24.06 8.75
C THR A 512 -15.09 22.59 8.44
N ALA A 513 -15.89 22.30 7.41
CA ALA A 513 -16.17 20.97 6.89
C ALA A 513 -16.37 21.05 5.36
N ILE A 514 -15.94 20.03 4.61
CA ILE A 514 -16.18 19.96 3.16
C ILE A 514 -17.64 19.53 2.93
N PRO A 515 -18.46 20.29 2.19
CA PRO A 515 -19.83 19.90 1.84
C PRO A 515 -19.85 18.57 1.07
N THR A 516 -20.95 17.80 1.19
CA THR A 516 -21.09 16.50 0.50
C THR A 516 -20.97 16.64 -1.02
N ASP A 517 -21.51 17.72 -1.59
CA ASP A 517 -21.40 18.05 -3.01
C ASP A 517 -20.14 18.87 -3.34
N ARG A 518 -19.32 19.17 -2.32
CA ARG A 518 -18.10 19.98 -2.31
C ARG A 518 -18.27 21.43 -2.75
N LYS A 519 -19.51 21.92 -2.89
CA LYS A 519 -19.81 23.27 -3.35
C LYS A 519 -19.98 24.22 -2.17
N VAL A 520 -19.27 25.35 -2.23
CA VAL A 520 -19.48 26.49 -1.36
C VAL A 520 -20.09 27.61 -2.19
N GLU A 521 -21.28 28.05 -1.82
CA GLU A 521 -22.00 29.15 -2.47
C GLU A 521 -22.06 30.38 -1.56
N LEU A 522 -21.47 31.49 -2.01
CA LEU A 522 -21.45 32.76 -1.30
C LEU A 522 -22.27 33.79 -2.07
N MET A 523 -23.39 34.20 -1.50
CA MET A 523 -24.39 35.06 -2.11
C MET A 523 -24.13 36.52 -1.75
N PHE A 524 -23.79 37.32 -2.75
CA PHE A 524 -23.62 38.75 -2.64
C PHE A 524 -24.70 39.52 -3.42
N LYS A 525 -24.88 40.80 -3.05
CA LYS A 525 -25.72 41.77 -3.76
C LYS A 525 -24.95 43.07 -3.99
N SER A 526 -25.22 43.75 -5.10
CA SER A 526 -24.64 45.06 -5.39
C SER A 526 -25.12 46.11 -4.38
N ASN A 527 -24.20 46.86 -3.76
CA ASN A 527 -24.54 47.95 -2.82
C ASN A 527 -24.90 49.27 -3.52
N LYS A 528 -24.70 49.38 -4.84
CA LYS A 528 -25.03 50.54 -5.67
C LYS A 528 -25.32 50.14 -7.12
N SER A 529 -25.88 51.06 -7.90
CA SER A 529 -26.23 50.83 -9.32
C SER A 529 -25.02 50.63 -10.23
N ALA A 530 -23.97 51.44 -10.08
CA ALA A 530 -22.70 51.29 -10.80
C ALA A 530 -21.75 50.38 -9.99
N SER A 531 -21.97 49.08 -10.08
CA SER A 531 -21.26 48.06 -9.28
C SER A 531 -20.01 47.47 -9.92
N ALA A 532 -19.68 47.85 -11.16
CA ALA A 532 -18.48 47.37 -11.86
C ALA A 532 -17.21 47.51 -10.99
N GLU A 533 -16.49 46.40 -10.82
CA GLU A 533 -15.23 46.34 -10.08
C GLU A 533 -14.49 45.03 -10.34
N THR A 534 -13.31 44.90 -9.73
CA THR A 534 -12.57 43.65 -9.63
C THR A 534 -12.61 43.11 -8.19
N ILE A 535 -13.23 41.95 -8.01
CA ILE A 535 -13.28 41.21 -6.75
C ILE A 535 -12.16 40.17 -6.76
N THR A 536 -11.49 39.98 -5.62
CA THR A 536 -10.52 38.89 -5.45
C THR A 536 -10.99 37.90 -4.40
N VAL A 537 -10.82 36.61 -4.68
CA VAL A 537 -11.10 35.50 -3.75
C VAL A 537 -9.80 34.74 -3.52
N SER A 538 -9.32 34.71 -2.27
CA SER A 538 -8.03 34.10 -1.91
C SER A 538 -8.13 33.30 -0.62
N SER A 539 -7.46 32.17 -0.51
CA SER A 539 -7.35 31.47 0.78
C SER A 539 -6.25 32.10 1.64
N ARG A 540 -6.48 32.38 2.93
CA ARG A 540 -5.46 33.02 3.80
C ARG A 540 -4.22 32.14 3.99
N SER A 541 -4.39 30.84 4.05
CA SER A 541 -3.28 29.85 4.09
C SER A 541 -2.59 29.63 2.74
N LYS A 542 -3.06 30.33 1.68
CA LYS A 542 -2.56 30.22 0.31
C LYS A 542 -2.62 28.82 -0.31
N TYR A 543 -3.49 27.96 0.22
CA TYR A 543 -3.73 26.62 -0.32
C TYR A 543 -4.31 26.66 -1.72
N PHE A 544 -5.15 27.64 -2.05
CA PHE A 544 -5.81 27.76 -3.35
C PHE A 544 -5.25 28.91 -4.17
N HIS A 545 -5.29 28.78 -5.50
CA HIS A 545 -5.03 29.91 -6.38
C HIS A 545 -6.01 31.06 -6.12
N THR A 546 -5.50 32.29 -6.11
CA THR A 546 -6.35 33.49 -6.04
C THR A 546 -7.18 33.61 -7.31
N GLN A 547 -8.48 33.78 -7.15
CA GLN A 547 -9.42 33.99 -8.25
C GLN A 547 -9.74 35.47 -8.39
N THR A 548 -9.87 35.93 -9.63
CA THR A 548 -10.26 37.30 -9.97
C THR A 548 -11.61 37.30 -10.66
N ILE A 549 -12.56 38.09 -10.15
CA ILE A 549 -13.86 38.30 -10.77
C ILE A 549 -13.92 39.73 -11.29
N THR A 550 -14.00 39.89 -12.61
CA THR A 550 -14.21 41.19 -13.26
C THR A 550 -15.70 41.36 -13.51
N VAL A 551 -16.30 42.29 -12.77
CA VAL A 551 -17.71 42.64 -12.91
C VAL A 551 -17.83 43.84 -13.84
N ALA A 552 -18.63 43.71 -14.89
CA ALA A 552 -19.09 44.82 -15.70
C ALA A 552 -20.60 45.05 -15.52
N ASN A 553 -21.04 46.27 -15.80
CA ASN A 553 -22.45 46.61 -15.85
C ASN A 553 -22.88 46.65 -17.34
N PRO A 554 -23.87 45.83 -17.74
CA PRO A 554 -24.43 45.88 -19.09
C PRO A 554 -25.29 47.12 -19.32
#